data_AF-A0A7R8VKV3-F1
#
_entry.id   AF-A0A7R8VKV3-F1
#
_cell.length_a   1.000
_cell.length_b   1.000
_cell.length_c   1.000
_cell.angle_alpha   90.00
_cell.angle_beta   90.00
_cell.angle_gamma   90.00
#
_symmetry.space_group_name_H-M   'P 1'
#
loop_
_entity.id
_entity.type
_entity.pdbx_description
1 polymer ?
#
loop_
_entity_poly.entity_id
_entity_poly.type
_entity_poly.pdbx_seq_one_letter_code
_entity_poly.pdbx_strand_id
1 'polypeptide(L)'
;MPTSIGNKVRNRKPKGNWQWEGCSVDIHFGEKFSREFVDVKESRDTAEGLMNLHNNEAGRRRLRTVPSRHTAKGAGVTSGTRGTGIHLEWPFRACAL
;
A
#
# COMPACT_ATOMS: atom_id res chain seq x y z
N MET A 1 41.63 43.30 -10.49
CA MET A 1 41.07 42.27 -9.59
C MET A 1 39.62 42.03 -9.99
N PRO A 2 39.26 40.93 -10.66
CA PRO A 2 37.88 40.68 -11.04
C PRO A 2 37.19 39.72 -10.05
N THR A 3 35.96 40.02 -9.66
CA THR A 3 34.93 39.00 -9.37
C THR A 3 33.54 39.58 -9.59
N SER A 4 33.00 39.39 -10.80
CA SER A 4 31.54 39.31 -10.97
C SER A 4 31.07 37.97 -10.40
N ILE A 5 29.88 37.90 -9.80
CA ILE A 5 28.91 36.79 -9.99
C ILE A 5 27.56 37.24 -9.40
N GLY A 6 26.55 37.27 -10.27
CA GLY A 6 25.18 37.70 -9.94
C GLY A 6 24.40 36.73 -9.06
N ASN A 7 23.41 37.29 -8.36
CA ASN A 7 22.42 36.54 -7.58
C ASN A 7 21.41 35.85 -8.52
N LYS A 8 21.77 34.69 -9.04
CA LYS A 8 20.79 33.71 -9.56
C LYS A 8 20.34 32.86 -8.37
N VAL A 9 19.18 33.19 -7.81
CA VAL A 9 18.45 32.30 -6.89
C VAL A 9 18.19 31.01 -7.66
N ARG A 10 19.03 29.99 -7.43
CA ARG A 10 18.88 28.68 -8.04
C ARG A 10 17.64 28.05 -7.41
N ASN A 11 16.52 28.07 -8.14
CA ASN A 11 15.39 27.19 -7.89
C ASN A 11 15.88 25.75 -8.03
N ARG A 12 16.37 25.18 -6.92
CA ARG A 12 16.74 23.77 -6.85
C ARG A 12 15.42 23.00 -6.74
N LYS A 13 14.86 22.58 -7.89
CA LYS A 13 13.98 21.40 -7.87
C LYS A 13 14.76 20.28 -7.18
N PRO A 14 14.21 19.59 -6.17
CA PRO A 14 14.92 18.47 -5.57
C PRO A 14 15.11 17.42 -6.66
N LYS A 15 16.37 17.25 -7.11
CA LYS A 15 16.77 16.12 -7.93
C LYS A 15 16.83 14.91 -7.01
N GLY A 16 15.66 14.40 -6.64
CA GLY A 16 15.50 13.15 -5.94
C GLY A 16 15.37 12.05 -6.98
N ASN A 17 16.49 11.40 -7.28
CA ASN A 17 16.60 10.20 -8.12
C ASN A 17 16.10 8.93 -7.39
N TRP A 18 14.96 9.04 -6.71
CA TRP A 18 14.29 7.88 -6.13
C TRP A 18 13.32 7.33 -7.17
N GLN A 19 13.42 6.03 -7.46
CA GLN A 19 12.51 5.33 -8.35
C GLN A 19 11.61 4.41 -7.51
N TRP A 20 10.35 4.34 -7.88
CA TRP A 20 9.44 3.34 -7.34
C TRP A 20 9.84 1.98 -7.91
N GLU A 21 10.46 1.13 -7.08
CA GLU A 21 10.76 -0.27 -7.42
C GLU A 21 9.91 -1.20 -6.51
N GLY A 22 9.22 -2.18 -7.09
CA GLY A 22 8.38 -3.15 -6.38
C GLY A 22 7.01 -3.40 -7.03
N CYS A 23 6.25 -4.36 -6.51
CA CYS A 23 4.87 -4.62 -6.93
C CYS A 23 3.90 -3.80 -6.07
N SER A 24 3.18 -2.85 -6.65
CA SER A 24 2.07 -2.20 -5.95
C SER A 24 0.93 -3.20 -5.76
N VAL A 25 0.37 -3.26 -4.55
CA VAL A 25 -0.84 -4.06 -4.28
C VAL A 25 -2.05 -3.34 -4.87
N ASP A 26 -2.85 -4.04 -5.67
CA ASP A 26 -4.15 -3.54 -6.14
C ASP A 26 -5.25 -3.81 -5.10
N ILE A 27 -5.53 -2.80 -4.27
CA ILE A 27 -6.56 -2.88 -3.23
C ILE A 27 -7.96 -2.95 -3.84
N HIS A 28 -8.18 -2.36 -5.02
CA HIS A 28 -9.50 -2.35 -5.66
C HIS A 28 -9.87 -3.74 -6.14
N PHE A 29 -8.90 -4.48 -6.70
CA PHE A 29 -9.10 -5.87 -7.04
C PHE A 29 -9.48 -6.71 -5.80
N GLY A 30 -8.73 -6.58 -4.71
CA GLY A 30 -9.00 -7.31 -3.48
C GLY A 30 -10.37 -6.99 -2.87
N GLU A 31 -10.79 -5.73 -2.92
CA GLU A 31 -12.12 -5.30 -2.47
C GLU A 31 -13.24 -5.95 -3.31
N LYS A 32 -13.11 -5.89 -4.64
CA LYS A 32 -14.09 -6.47 -5.56
C LYS A 32 -14.23 -7.98 -5.35
N PHE A 33 -13.10 -8.68 -5.30
CA PHE A 33 -13.08 -10.11 -5.05
C PHE A 33 -13.74 -10.48 -3.71
N SER A 34 -13.43 -9.74 -2.65
CA SER A 34 -14.05 -9.94 -1.33
C SER A 34 -15.56 -9.78 -1.38
N ARG A 35 -16.08 -8.83 -2.16
CA ARG A 35 -17.52 -8.61 -2.33
C ARG A 35 -18.18 -9.78 -3.04
N GLU A 36 -17.58 -10.25 -4.13
CA GLU A 36 -18.11 -11.37 -4.92
C GLU A 36 -18.01 -12.72 -4.18
N PHE A 37 -17.06 -12.87 -3.26
CA PHE A 37 -16.84 -14.14 -2.57
C PHE A 37 -17.51 -14.23 -1.20
N VAL A 38 -17.36 -13.20 -0.35
CA VAL A 38 -17.81 -13.26 1.05
C VAL A 38 -19.31 -12.93 1.15
N ASP A 39 -19.79 -11.93 0.41
CA ASP A 39 -21.17 -11.45 0.56
C ASP A 39 -22.21 -12.44 -0.01
N VAL A 40 -21.80 -13.39 -0.86
CA VAL A 40 -22.69 -14.40 -1.47
C VAL A 40 -23.31 -15.33 -0.42
N LYS A 41 -22.64 -15.53 0.71
CA LYS A 41 -23.14 -16.38 1.80
C LYS A 41 -24.10 -15.67 2.75
N GLU A 42 -24.18 -14.35 2.68
CA GLU A 42 -24.97 -13.55 3.63
C GLU A 42 -26.39 -13.30 3.12
N SER A 43 -27.37 -13.53 4.00
CA SER A 43 -28.78 -13.25 3.70
C SER A 43 -29.14 -11.80 3.99
N ARG A 44 -29.88 -11.15 3.09
CA ARG A 44 -30.43 -9.81 3.33
C ARG A 44 -31.73 -9.81 4.13
N ASP A 45 -32.31 -10.99 4.35
CA ASP A 45 -33.60 -11.15 5.01
C ASP A 45 -33.47 -11.43 6.51
N THR A 46 -32.25 -11.70 6.99
CA THR A 46 -31.97 -11.96 8.41
C THR A 46 -31.18 -10.81 9.04
N ALA A 47 -31.46 -10.53 10.32
CA ALA A 47 -30.74 -9.50 11.06
C ALA A 47 -29.23 -9.81 11.13
N GLU A 48 -28.87 -11.08 11.27
CA GLU A 48 -27.47 -11.54 11.28
C GLU A 48 -26.78 -11.30 9.94
N GLY A 49 -27.43 -11.61 8.81
CA GLY A 49 -26.83 -11.41 7.50
C GLY A 49 -26.67 -9.93 7.14
N LEU A 50 -27.60 -9.07 7.58
CA LEU A 50 -27.43 -7.62 7.49
C LEU A 50 -26.25 -7.12 8.33
N MET A 51 -26.06 -7.66 9.53
CA MET A 51 -24.92 -7.34 10.40
C MET A 51 -23.60 -7.81 9.78
N ASN A 52 -23.57 -9.00 9.20
CA ASN A 52 -22.39 -9.54 8.54
C ASN A 52 -22.03 -8.73 7.29
N LEU A 53 -23.00 -8.36 6.45
CA LEU A 53 -22.76 -7.46 5.31
C LEU A 53 -22.19 -6.10 5.75
N HIS A 54 -22.70 -5.55 6.86
CA HIS A 54 -22.16 -4.34 7.45
C HIS A 54 -20.69 -4.52 7.90
N ASN A 55 -20.40 -5.59 8.64
CA ASN A 55 -19.06 -5.89 9.13
C ASN A 55 -18.06 -6.16 7.98
N ASN A 56 -18.49 -6.87 6.94
CA ASN A 56 -17.70 -7.12 5.72
C ASN A 56 -17.32 -5.81 5.03
N GLU A 57 -18.28 -4.89 4.89
CA GLU A 57 -18.05 -3.57 4.31
C GLU A 57 -17.13 -2.71 5.19
N ALA A 58 -17.27 -2.77 6.52
CA ALA A 58 -16.37 -2.08 7.45
C ALA A 58 -14.92 -2.56 7.29
N GLY A 59 -14.70 -3.87 7.15
CA GLY A 59 -13.38 -4.45 6.87
C GLY A 59 -12.77 -3.92 5.57
N ARG A 60 -13.54 -3.85 4.48
CA ARG A 60 -13.08 -3.30 3.19
C ARG A 60 -12.70 -1.83 3.28
N ARG A 61 -13.49 -1.02 3.99
CA ARG A 61 -13.18 0.40 4.23
C ARG A 61 -11.89 0.56 5.02
N ARG A 62 -11.63 -0.31 5.99
CA ARG A 62 -10.37 -0.28 6.74
C ARG A 62 -9.18 -0.44 5.81
N LEU A 63 -9.22 -1.36 4.86
CA LEU A 63 -8.13 -1.58 3.88
C LEU A 63 -7.78 -0.32 3.07
N ARG A 64 -8.76 0.52 2.74
CA ARG A 64 -8.52 1.80 2.02
C ARG A 64 -7.74 2.81 2.86
N THR A 65 -7.81 2.70 4.18
CA THR A 65 -7.20 3.64 5.14
C THR A 65 -5.93 3.11 5.78
N VAL A 66 -5.62 1.82 5.60
CA VAL A 66 -4.36 1.24 6.09
C VAL A 66 -3.27 1.64 5.09
N PRO A 67 -2.29 2.46 5.49
CA PRO A 67 -1.17 2.76 4.62
C PRO A 67 -0.37 1.47 4.38
N SER A 68 -0.12 1.15 3.12
CA SER A 68 0.80 0.09 2.74
C SER A 68 2.17 0.41 3.33
N ARG A 69 2.62 -0.41 4.29
CA ARG A 69 3.97 -0.26 4.84
C ARG A 69 4.96 -0.75 3.80
N HIS A 70 5.50 0.18 3.02
CA HIS A 70 6.60 -0.11 2.11
C HIS A 70 7.86 -0.33 2.94
N THR A 71 8.22 -1.59 3.19
CA THR A 71 9.53 -1.93 3.74
C THR A 71 10.54 -1.93 2.59
N ALA A 72 11.46 -0.98 2.60
CA ALA A 72 12.63 -1.05 1.73
C ALA A 72 13.48 -2.22 2.22
N LYS A 73 13.60 -3.30 1.43
CA LYS A 73 14.64 -4.29 1.71
C LYS A 73 15.99 -3.64 1.42
N GLY A 74 16.83 -3.52 2.44
CA GLY A 74 18.25 -3.24 2.24
C GLY A 74 18.85 -4.33 1.35
N ALA A 75 19.64 -3.95 0.34
CA ALA A 75 20.33 -4.89 -0.51
C ALA A 75 21.38 -5.67 0.30
N GLY A 76 21.03 -6.86 0.76
CA GLY A 76 22.00 -7.84 1.25
C GLY A 76 22.72 -8.47 0.05
N VAL A 77 24.04 -8.30 -0.05
CA VAL A 77 24.86 -9.02 -1.04
C VAL A 77 24.94 -10.48 -0.60
N THR A 78 24.09 -11.33 -1.15
CA THR A 78 24.32 -12.77 -1.23
C THR A 78 24.46 -13.15 -2.70
N SER A 79 25.59 -13.76 -3.03
CA SER A 79 25.95 -14.24 -4.37
C SER A 79 24.80 -15.00 -5.03
N GLY A 80 24.32 -14.48 -6.16
CA GLY A 80 23.56 -15.29 -7.13
C GLY A 80 22.04 -15.28 -7.05
N THR A 81 21.40 -14.11 -7.01
CA THR A 81 20.14 -13.75 -7.71
C THR A 81 19.70 -12.37 -7.23
N ARG A 82 19.70 -11.37 -8.14
CA ARG A 82 19.17 -10.03 -7.81
C ARG A 82 17.65 -10.08 -7.85
N GLY A 83 17.05 -10.49 -6.74
CA GLY A 83 15.61 -10.38 -6.50
C GLY A 83 15.35 -9.39 -5.36
N THR A 84 15.10 -8.12 -5.66
CA THR A 84 14.57 -7.15 -4.69
C THR A 84 13.09 -7.46 -4.47
N GLY A 85 12.79 -8.47 -3.65
CA GLY A 85 11.40 -8.81 -3.33
C GLY A 85 10.87 -7.94 -2.21
N ILE A 86 9.85 -7.12 -2.45
CA ILE A 86 9.07 -6.51 -1.36
C ILE A 86 8.47 -7.63 -0.49
N HIS A 87 8.79 -7.64 0.80
CA HIS A 87 8.10 -8.54 1.73
C HIS A 87 6.92 -7.77 2.29
N LEU A 88 5.74 -8.05 1.75
CA LEU A 88 4.47 -7.54 2.28
C LEU A 88 4.19 -8.29 3.58
N GLU A 89 4.74 -7.81 4.70
CA GLU A 89 4.13 -8.16 5.98
C GLU A 89 2.80 -7.44 6.07
N TRP A 90 1.72 -8.19 5.85
CA TRP A 90 0.40 -7.77 6.26
C TRP A 90 0.40 -7.67 7.78
N PRO A 91 0.09 -6.49 8.36
CA PRO A 91 -0.16 -6.42 9.78
C PRO A 91 -1.55 -6.99 10.01
N PHE A 92 -1.72 -8.31 9.91
CA PHE A 92 -2.97 -8.98 10.31
C PHE A 92 -3.31 -8.59 11.76
N ARG A 93 -2.31 -8.31 12.59
CA ARG A 93 -2.42 -7.75 13.95
C ARG A 93 -2.97 -6.32 14.04
N ALA A 94 -3.00 -5.53 12.96
CA ALA A 94 -3.58 -4.17 12.97
C ALA A 94 -5.03 -4.13 12.45
N CYS A 95 -5.52 -5.23 11.88
CA CYS A 95 -6.91 -5.39 11.45
C CYS A 95 -7.76 -6.18 12.46
N ALA A 96 -7.14 -7.04 13.29
CA ALA A 96 -7.79 -7.71 14.40
C ALA A 96 -7.37 -7.02 15.71
N LEU A 97 -8.18 -6.04 16.16
CA LEU A 97 -8.14 -5.36 17.47
C LEU A 97 -6.76 -4.94 18.01
#